data_AF-A0A831Y4L1-F1
#
_entry.id   AF-A0A831Y4L1-F1
#
_cell.length_a   1.000
_cell.length_b   1.000
_cell.length_c   1.000
_cell.angle_alpha   90.00
_cell.angle_beta   90.00
_cell.angle_gamma   90.00
#
_symmetry.space_group_name_H-M   'P 1'
#
loop_
_entity.id
_entity.type
_entity.pdbx_description
1 polymer ?
#
loop_
_entity_poly.entity_id
_entity_poly.type
_entity_poly.pdbx_seq_one_letter_code
_entity_poly.pdbx_strand_id
1 'polypeptide(L)'
;MGAIRGPHVDRRRMSARVACLWVPWFAAAAAARAEPALADRPLVVVRGVPPATRVIEAGAAARERGVRPGMTETEARARCAGLESRPWREEPIASARHALLEAALAVSPRVEDAGPGLVHVDLAGLGRLFGDDAAIAARLARLARGVGLPGRVAVAGTRIAARVVARTAPGALAVVPPGGDRTALAGAGVEALDLPADLVATLARWGVTTLGGLAGLPRAGLAARLGPAGLAAHDAARGRDGGPFRPWSPPPFWEEAQGLDWEIDDLEALTAVLGSVLERLAARLATAHVWAEALDLGLELATGARHERGIVLAHPTREPALLRMLVRHDLAVHPPAAAVTGVAVSVRAVRAEAGQGGLWSPPAPPGRDLAALVARLTALVGGDNLGSPALGDSHRPDDVALVPFAPPGDDPPPATVPDDDPAPALRRLRPPCPVQVTTGRDERPAAVRRGDRASRVVTCAGPWRASGEWWDTRGWWRDEWDALLDDGTLCRLAHEPLARRWLLDGIYD
;
A
#
# COMPACT_ATOMS: atom_id res chain seq x y z
N MET A 1 46.80 27.99 31.09
CA MET A 1 46.04 26.73 30.91
C MET A 1 45.41 26.78 29.51
N GLY A 2 46.18 26.39 28.50
CA GLY A 2 45.79 26.50 27.09
C GLY A 2 44.94 25.29 26.67
N ALA A 3 43.72 25.54 26.23
CA ALA A 3 42.85 24.51 25.66
C ALA A 3 43.25 24.28 24.20
N ILE A 4 43.75 23.07 23.94
CA ILE A 4 44.16 22.57 22.62
C ILE A 4 42.92 22.43 21.74
N ARG A 5 42.77 23.30 20.73
CA ARG A 5 41.83 23.09 19.63
C ARG A 5 42.37 21.96 18.76
N GLY A 6 41.77 20.77 18.88
CA GLY A 6 41.97 19.68 17.93
C GLY A 6 41.52 20.08 16.52
N PRO A 7 42.09 19.48 15.46
CA PRO A 7 41.81 19.89 14.09
C PRO A 7 40.35 19.57 13.73
N HIS A 8 39.63 20.57 13.22
CA HIS A 8 38.38 20.37 12.50
C HIS A 8 38.68 19.50 11.27
N VAL A 9 38.42 18.19 11.38
CA VAL A 9 38.37 17.30 10.21
C VAL A 9 37.14 17.72 9.40
N ASP A 10 37.38 18.39 8.28
CA ASP A 10 36.39 18.72 7.27
C ASP A 10 35.77 17.41 6.73
N ARG A 11 34.60 17.04 7.27
CA ARG A 11 33.83 15.84 6.89
C ARG A 11 33.36 15.88 5.41
N ARG A 12 33.65 16.94 4.65
CA ARG A 12 33.27 17.10 3.23
C ARG A 12 34.13 16.32 2.22
N ARG A 13 35.10 15.52 2.67
CA ARG A 13 35.90 14.64 1.79
C ARG A 13 35.79 13.14 2.12
N MET A 14 34.64 12.68 2.59
CA MET A 14 34.26 11.30 2.22
C MET A 14 33.86 11.37 0.75
N SER A 15 34.65 10.74 -0.13
CA SER A 15 34.37 10.67 -1.56
C SER A 15 32.91 10.29 -1.77
N ALA A 16 32.09 11.23 -2.27
CA ALA A 16 30.71 10.94 -2.59
C ALA A 16 30.69 9.74 -3.55
N ARG A 17 29.95 8.69 -3.18
CA ARG A 17 29.76 7.50 -4.01
C ARG A 17 28.32 7.47 -4.44
N VAL A 18 28.10 7.38 -5.74
CA VAL A 18 26.76 7.40 -6.32
C VAL A 18 26.60 6.20 -7.23
N ALA A 19 25.50 5.47 -7.08
CA ALA A 19 25.06 4.49 -8.04
C ALA A 19 24.09 5.11 -9.05
N CYS A 20 24.16 4.67 -10.30
CA CYS A 20 23.13 4.88 -11.31
C CYS A 20 22.50 3.52 -11.63
N LEU A 21 21.20 3.40 -11.39
CA LEU A 21 20.37 2.31 -11.88
C LEU A 21 19.70 2.76 -13.16
N TRP A 22 19.96 2.04 -14.25
CA TRP A 22 19.49 2.36 -15.59
C TRP A 22 18.74 1.18 -16.23
N VAL A 23 17.49 1.40 -16.62
CA VAL A 23 16.69 0.47 -17.41
C VAL A 23 16.64 0.98 -18.86
N PRO A 24 17.26 0.27 -19.83
CA PRO A 24 17.24 0.68 -21.23
C PRO A 24 15.84 0.51 -21.83
N TRP A 25 15.49 1.35 -22.80
CA TRP A 25 14.19 1.32 -23.51
C TRP A 25 13.04 1.21 -22.51
N PHE A 26 12.90 2.25 -21.70
CA PHE A 26 12.05 2.24 -20.53
C PHE A 26 10.56 2.10 -20.86
N ALA A 27 10.08 2.65 -21.97
CA ALA A 27 8.67 2.48 -22.35
C ALA A 27 8.38 1.02 -22.73
N ALA A 28 9.29 0.38 -23.46
CA ALA A 28 9.17 -1.05 -23.77
C ALA A 28 9.28 -1.91 -22.50
N ALA A 29 10.20 -1.57 -21.60
CA ALA A 29 10.35 -2.25 -20.31
C ALA A 29 9.10 -2.08 -19.42
N ALA A 30 8.47 -0.90 -19.42
CA ALA A 30 7.23 -0.65 -18.69
C ALA A 30 6.05 -1.48 -19.24
N ALA A 31 5.93 -1.60 -20.56
CA ALA A 31 4.94 -2.47 -21.19
C ALA A 31 5.19 -3.95 -20.89
N ALA A 32 6.43 -4.43 -20.99
CA ALA A 32 6.78 -5.80 -20.62
C ALA A 32 6.59 -6.10 -19.12
N ARG A 33 6.76 -5.09 -18.26
CA ARG A 33 6.44 -5.18 -16.84
C ARG A 33 4.94 -5.31 -16.61
N ALA A 34 4.13 -4.52 -17.31
CA ALA A 34 2.66 -4.57 -17.21
C ALA A 34 2.09 -5.89 -17.76
N GLU A 35 2.71 -6.46 -18.79
CA GLU A 35 2.33 -7.73 -19.40
C GLU A 35 3.52 -8.70 -19.41
N PRO A 36 3.75 -9.47 -18.32
CA PRO A 36 4.92 -10.34 -18.18
C PRO A 36 5.13 -11.35 -19.32
N ALA A 37 4.05 -11.74 -20.02
CA ALA A 37 4.11 -12.61 -21.20
C ALA A 37 4.90 -12.00 -22.38
N LEU A 38 5.15 -10.69 -22.37
CA LEU A 38 5.90 -9.97 -23.39
C LEU A 38 7.41 -9.88 -23.08
N ALA A 39 7.87 -10.29 -21.89
CA ALA A 39 9.24 -10.05 -21.45
C ALA A 39 10.32 -10.59 -22.42
N ASP A 40 10.09 -11.76 -23.00
CA ASP A 40 11.01 -12.41 -23.95
C ASP A 40 10.60 -12.22 -25.42
N ARG A 41 9.56 -11.42 -25.69
CA ARG A 41 9.07 -11.16 -27.05
C ARG A 41 9.70 -9.91 -27.65
N PRO A 42 9.89 -9.85 -28.98
CA PRO A 42 10.29 -8.62 -29.64
C PRO A 42 9.16 -7.58 -29.55
N LEU A 43 9.32 -6.61 -28.64
CA LEU A 43 8.34 -5.59 -28.34
C LEU A 43 8.72 -4.22 -28.90
N VAL A 44 7.75 -3.51 -29.46
CA VAL A 44 7.84 -2.08 -29.79
C VAL A 44 6.72 -1.29 -29.12
N VAL A 45 7.05 -0.05 -28.77
CA VAL A 45 6.07 0.95 -28.38
C VAL A 45 5.86 1.90 -29.55
N VAL A 46 4.60 2.12 -29.90
CA VAL A 46 4.21 2.90 -31.08
C VAL A 46 3.33 4.09 -30.70
N ARG A 47 3.31 5.13 -31.55
CA ARG A 47 2.42 6.28 -31.39
C ARG A 47 1.81 6.65 -32.75
N GLY A 48 0.58 7.16 -32.73
CA GLY A 48 -0.18 7.55 -33.91
C GLY A 48 -1.42 6.69 -34.09
N VAL A 49 -2.20 7.00 -35.13
CA VAL A 49 -3.39 6.24 -35.51
C VAL A 49 -3.04 5.40 -36.73
N PRO A 50 -3.43 4.11 -36.78
CA PRO A 50 -3.27 3.30 -37.98
C PRO A 50 -3.85 3.99 -39.23
N PRO A 51 -3.16 3.97 -40.39
CA PRO A 51 -1.89 3.29 -40.69
C PRO A 51 -0.63 4.14 -40.43
N ALA A 52 -0.75 5.35 -39.90
CA ALA A 52 0.36 6.27 -39.66
C ALA A 52 1.13 6.01 -38.35
N THR A 53 0.96 4.83 -37.75
CA THR A 53 1.61 4.46 -36.49
C THR A 53 3.12 4.30 -36.67
N ARG A 54 3.89 4.95 -35.79
CA ARG A 54 5.37 4.91 -35.82
C ARG A 54 5.94 4.36 -34.53
N VAL A 55 7.02 3.59 -34.66
CA VAL A 55 7.82 3.11 -33.54
C VAL A 55 8.48 4.31 -32.86
N ILE A 56 8.16 4.53 -31.60
CA ILE A 56 8.84 5.52 -30.77
C ILE A 56 9.99 4.87 -29.99
N GLU A 57 9.84 3.60 -29.63
CA GLU A 57 10.83 2.85 -28.85
C GLU A 57 10.75 1.37 -29.19
N ALA A 58 11.89 0.69 -29.16
CA ALA A 58 12.00 -0.74 -29.46
C ALA A 58 12.81 -1.42 -28.37
N GLY A 59 12.30 -2.53 -27.82
CA GLY A 59 13.01 -3.32 -26.82
C GLY A 59 14.20 -4.09 -27.39
N ALA A 60 14.96 -4.77 -26.51
CA ALA A 60 16.22 -5.44 -26.86
C ALA A 60 16.07 -6.39 -28.07
N ALA A 61 15.15 -7.36 -27.94
CA ALA A 61 14.93 -8.40 -28.94
C ALA A 61 14.45 -7.84 -30.30
N ALA A 62 13.65 -6.77 -30.30
CA ALA A 62 13.23 -6.09 -31.53
C ALA A 62 14.42 -5.37 -32.20
N ARG A 63 15.28 -4.73 -31.40
CA ARG A 63 16.47 -4.02 -31.91
C ARG A 63 17.53 -4.96 -32.46
N GLU A 64 17.73 -6.12 -31.86
CA GLU A 64 18.64 -7.15 -32.38
C GLU A 64 18.23 -7.58 -33.80
N ARG A 65 16.92 -7.57 -34.10
CA ARG A 65 16.35 -7.86 -35.41
C ARG A 65 16.24 -6.64 -36.34
N GLY A 66 16.93 -5.56 -36.00
CA GLY A 66 17.04 -4.38 -36.87
C GLY A 66 15.89 -3.37 -36.76
N VAL A 67 14.94 -3.53 -35.82
CA VAL A 67 13.89 -2.52 -35.59
C VAL A 67 14.49 -1.29 -34.90
N ARG A 68 14.13 -0.09 -35.35
CA ARG A 68 14.62 1.19 -34.80
C ARG A 68 13.46 2.18 -34.65
N PRO A 69 13.56 3.15 -33.72
CA PRO A 69 12.64 4.28 -33.65
C PRO A 69 12.53 5.02 -35.00
N GLY A 70 11.35 5.56 -35.28
CA GLY A 70 11.01 6.29 -36.51
C GLY A 70 10.40 5.43 -37.62
N MET A 71 10.64 4.11 -37.61
CA MET A 71 10.04 3.16 -38.55
C MET A 71 8.51 3.14 -38.41
N THR A 72 7.81 2.93 -39.52
CA THR A 72 6.38 2.61 -39.50
C THR A 72 6.17 1.22 -38.87
N GLU A 73 4.99 0.99 -38.30
CA GLU A 73 4.66 -0.33 -37.73
C GLU A 73 4.77 -1.45 -38.78
N THR A 74 4.37 -1.18 -40.02
CA THR A 74 4.49 -2.14 -41.14
C THR A 74 5.95 -2.48 -41.45
N GLU A 75 6.85 -1.48 -41.52
CA GLU A 75 8.29 -1.72 -41.72
C GLU A 75 8.90 -2.51 -40.56
N ALA A 76 8.48 -2.23 -39.33
CA ALA A 76 8.96 -2.94 -38.15
C ALA A 76 8.54 -4.42 -38.17
N ARG A 77 7.26 -4.70 -38.49
CA ARG A 77 6.74 -6.06 -38.64
C ARG A 77 7.40 -6.82 -39.80
N ALA A 78 7.71 -6.14 -40.90
CA ALA A 78 8.43 -6.74 -42.02
C ALA A 78 9.87 -7.18 -41.65
N ARG A 79 10.54 -6.44 -40.75
CA ARG A 79 11.89 -6.78 -40.25
C ARG A 79 11.88 -7.85 -39.16
N CYS A 80 10.81 -7.92 -38.38
CA CYS A 80 10.72 -8.76 -37.20
C CYS A 80 9.42 -9.56 -37.20
N ALA A 81 9.50 -10.83 -37.61
CA ALA A 81 8.40 -11.76 -37.45
C ALA A 81 8.06 -11.96 -35.96
N GLY A 82 6.75 -11.98 -35.65
CA GLY A 82 6.25 -12.09 -34.27
C GLY A 82 6.43 -10.82 -33.43
N LEU A 83 6.62 -9.65 -34.05
CA LEU A 83 6.70 -8.38 -33.36
C LEU A 83 5.40 -8.05 -32.64
N GLU A 84 5.50 -7.86 -31.33
CA GLU A 84 4.43 -7.34 -30.47
C GLU A 84 4.48 -5.81 -30.48
N SER A 85 3.31 -5.19 -30.63
CA SER A 85 3.16 -3.74 -30.71
C SER A 85 2.23 -3.28 -29.58
N ARG A 86 2.65 -2.26 -28.83
CA ARG A 86 1.82 -1.61 -27.82
C ARG A 86 1.77 -0.10 -28.06
N PRO A 87 0.60 0.53 -27.93
CA PRO A 87 0.52 1.98 -27.99
C PRO A 87 1.27 2.59 -26.80
N TRP A 88 1.84 3.77 -27.00
CA TRP A 88 2.38 4.55 -25.90
C TRP A 88 1.24 4.97 -24.96
N ARG A 89 1.39 4.63 -23.68
CA ARG A 89 0.49 5.02 -22.60
C ARG A 89 1.32 5.58 -21.44
N GLU A 90 0.82 6.62 -20.79
CA GLU A 90 1.55 7.32 -19.73
C GLU A 90 1.52 6.53 -18.41
N GLU A 91 0.39 5.89 -18.12
CA GLU A 91 0.07 5.26 -16.85
C GLU A 91 1.01 4.08 -16.54
N PRO A 92 1.26 3.12 -17.46
CA PRO A 92 2.22 2.03 -17.21
C PRO A 92 3.66 2.55 -17.06
N ILE A 93 4.02 3.62 -17.76
CA ILE A 93 5.36 4.23 -17.71
C ILE A 93 5.57 4.93 -16.36
N ALA A 94 4.59 5.72 -15.91
CA ALA A 94 4.60 6.38 -14.61
C ALA A 94 4.68 5.34 -13.48
N SER A 95 3.86 4.29 -13.56
CA SER A 95 3.84 3.21 -12.58
C SER A 95 5.20 2.47 -12.52
N ALA A 96 5.79 2.14 -13.67
CA ALA A 96 7.13 1.54 -13.73
C ALA A 96 8.20 2.48 -13.14
N ARG A 97 8.09 3.80 -13.36
CA ARG A 97 9.05 4.78 -12.85
C ARG A 97 9.02 4.83 -11.33
N HIS A 98 7.82 4.87 -10.74
CA HIS A 98 7.65 4.82 -9.29
C HIS A 98 8.18 3.50 -8.71
N ALA A 99 7.85 2.36 -9.34
CA ALA A 99 8.36 1.06 -8.91
C ALA A 99 9.89 1.00 -8.83
N LEU A 100 10.58 1.58 -9.83
CA LEU A 100 12.04 1.64 -9.87
C LEU A 100 12.62 2.54 -8.77
N LEU A 101 12.00 3.69 -8.53
CA LEU A 101 12.41 4.63 -7.47
C LEU A 101 12.22 4.05 -6.07
N GLU A 102 11.09 3.37 -5.84
CA GLU A 102 10.78 2.69 -4.57
C GLU A 102 11.74 1.53 -4.30
N ALA A 103 12.09 0.75 -5.34
CA ALA A 103 13.10 -0.29 -5.24
C ALA A 103 14.47 0.27 -4.85
N ALA A 104 14.82 1.47 -5.33
CA ALA A 104 16.04 2.17 -4.93
C ALA A 104 15.94 2.72 -3.49
N LEU A 105 14.76 3.20 -3.06
CA LEU A 105 14.53 3.71 -1.70
C LEU A 105 14.66 2.62 -0.63
N ALA A 106 14.35 1.37 -0.98
CA ALA A 106 14.59 0.22 -0.12
C ALA A 106 16.09 -0.06 0.16
N VAL A 107 17.00 0.63 -0.55
CA VAL A 107 18.46 0.58 -0.32
C VAL A 107 18.99 1.86 0.29
N SER A 108 18.56 3.03 -0.19
CA SER A 108 19.02 4.33 0.30
C SER A 108 17.85 5.30 0.46
N PRO A 109 17.76 6.07 1.54
CA PRO A 109 16.76 7.14 1.64
C PRO A 109 17.07 8.33 0.72
N ARG A 110 18.25 8.36 0.09
CA ARG A 110 18.69 9.44 -0.81
C ARG A 110 18.73 8.93 -2.25
N VAL A 111 17.56 8.99 -2.89
CA VAL A 111 17.35 8.62 -4.30
C VAL A 111 16.98 9.86 -5.10
N GLU A 112 17.48 10.03 -6.31
CA GLU A 112 17.11 11.11 -7.22
C GLU A 112 16.51 10.51 -8.50
N ASP A 113 15.36 11.03 -8.89
CA ASP A 113 14.72 10.72 -10.15
C ASP A 113 15.38 11.49 -11.28
N ALA A 114 16.13 10.79 -12.13
CA ALA A 114 16.94 11.37 -13.19
C ALA A 114 16.29 11.24 -14.58
N GLY A 115 15.05 10.77 -14.66
CA GLY A 115 14.28 10.61 -15.90
C GLY A 115 13.86 9.17 -16.18
N PRO A 116 13.29 8.89 -17.36
CA PRO A 116 12.77 7.58 -17.72
C PRO A 116 13.82 6.47 -17.57
N GLY A 117 13.55 5.52 -16.68
CA GLY A 117 14.43 4.40 -16.38
C GLY A 117 15.78 4.78 -15.77
N LEU A 118 15.95 6.00 -15.23
CA LEU A 118 17.21 6.48 -14.67
C LEU A 118 17.03 6.93 -13.22
N VAL A 119 17.76 6.27 -12.32
CA VAL A 119 17.71 6.55 -10.89
C VAL A 119 19.13 6.71 -10.34
N HIS A 120 19.42 7.83 -9.70
CA HIS A 120 20.66 8.00 -8.94
C HIS A 120 20.42 7.67 -7.47
N VAL A 121 21.39 7.00 -6.86
CA VAL A 121 21.32 6.57 -5.45
C VAL A 121 22.61 7.00 -4.76
N ASP A 122 22.49 7.81 -3.71
CA ASP A 122 23.65 8.13 -2.88
C ASP A 122 23.97 6.94 -1.96
N LEU A 123 25.24 6.54 -1.98
CA LEU A 123 25.74 5.39 -1.24
C LEU A 123 26.43 5.77 0.08
N ALA A 124 26.45 7.06 0.43
CA ALA A 124 27.06 7.53 1.66
C ALA A 124 26.53 6.76 2.89
N GLY A 125 27.45 6.11 3.61
CA GLY A 125 27.15 5.36 4.84
C GLY A 125 26.59 3.95 4.63
N LEU A 126 26.19 3.56 3.42
CA LEU A 126 25.60 2.24 3.15
C LEU A 126 26.60 1.09 3.29
N GLY A 127 27.89 1.38 3.22
CA GLY A 127 28.95 0.37 3.29
C GLY A 127 28.89 -0.52 4.54
N ARG A 128 28.43 0.04 5.67
CA ARG A 128 28.27 -0.69 6.93
C ARG A 128 27.05 -1.61 6.97
N LEU A 129 26.02 -1.31 6.17
CA LEU A 129 24.75 -2.02 6.15
C LEU A 129 24.75 -3.15 5.11
N PHE A 130 25.35 -2.90 3.95
CA PHE A 130 25.21 -3.76 2.78
C PHE A 130 26.54 -4.26 2.20
N GLY A 131 27.68 -3.88 2.77
CA GLY A 131 29.01 -4.27 2.29
C GLY A 131 29.58 -3.28 1.28
N ASP A 132 30.45 -3.76 0.39
CA ASP A 132 31.13 -2.89 -0.58
C ASP A 132 30.20 -2.36 -1.70
N ASP A 133 30.74 -1.49 -2.55
CA ASP A 133 30.00 -0.89 -3.67
C ASP A 133 29.43 -1.95 -4.64
N ALA A 134 30.13 -3.08 -4.81
CA ALA A 134 29.67 -4.15 -5.68
C ALA A 134 28.46 -4.88 -5.07
N ALA A 135 28.49 -5.15 -3.76
CA ALA A 135 27.37 -5.72 -3.03
C ALA A 135 26.14 -4.81 -3.06
N ILE A 136 26.34 -3.49 -2.87
CA ILE A 136 25.27 -2.50 -2.99
C ILE A 136 24.68 -2.46 -4.40
N ALA A 137 25.54 -2.45 -5.44
CA ALA A 137 25.09 -2.48 -6.83
C ALA A 137 24.28 -3.75 -7.16
N ALA A 138 24.75 -4.91 -6.71
CA ALA A 138 24.04 -6.17 -6.87
C ALA A 138 22.68 -6.16 -6.15
N ARG A 139 22.60 -5.55 -4.96
CA ARG A 139 21.33 -5.40 -4.22
C ARG A 139 20.35 -4.52 -4.98
N LEU A 140 20.78 -3.36 -5.50
CA LEU A 140 19.96 -2.48 -6.34
C LEU A 140 19.43 -3.24 -7.57
N ALA A 141 20.28 -3.95 -8.29
CA ALA A 141 19.87 -4.72 -9.46
C ALA A 141 18.88 -5.84 -9.12
N ARG A 142 19.05 -6.51 -7.97
CA ARG A 142 18.14 -7.56 -7.50
C ARG A 142 16.76 -6.99 -7.15
N LEU A 143 16.69 -5.85 -6.47
CA LEU A 143 15.41 -5.21 -6.11
C LEU A 143 14.70 -4.67 -7.34
N ALA A 144 15.43 -4.05 -8.28
CA ALA A 144 14.89 -3.62 -9.57
C ALA A 144 14.29 -4.80 -10.36
N ARG A 145 14.99 -5.94 -10.40
CA ARG A 145 14.46 -7.18 -10.99
C ARG A 145 13.22 -7.68 -10.25
N GLY A 146 13.18 -7.58 -8.92
CA GLY A 146 12.03 -7.97 -8.09
C GLY A 146 10.74 -7.21 -8.39
N VAL A 147 10.86 -5.97 -8.89
CA VAL A 147 9.70 -5.17 -9.36
C VAL A 147 9.47 -5.26 -10.87
N GLY A 148 10.10 -6.24 -11.55
CA GLY A 148 9.93 -6.51 -12.99
C GLY A 148 10.75 -5.60 -13.92
N LEU A 149 11.75 -4.89 -13.41
CA LEU A 149 12.57 -3.94 -14.17
C LEU A 149 14.06 -4.32 -14.10
N PRO A 150 14.51 -5.33 -14.87
CA PRO A 150 15.92 -5.67 -14.92
C PRO A 150 16.72 -4.49 -15.49
N GLY A 151 17.54 -3.87 -14.64
CA GLY A 151 18.37 -2.72 -14.98
C GLY A 151 19.86 -3.02 -14.87
N ARG A 152 20.65 -2.09 -15.41
CA ARG A 152 22.10 -2.03 -15.29
C ARG A 152 22.45 -1.07 -14.17
N VAL A 153 23.43 -1.41 -13.33
CA VAL A 153 23.86 -0.58 -12.21
C VAL A 153 25.34 -0.28 -12.34
N ALA A 154 25.69 1.00 -12.26
CA ALA A 154 27.08 1.41 -12.13
C ALA A 154 27.31 2.31 -10.93
N VAL A 155 28.43 2.15 -10.26
CA VAL A 155 28.84 2.99 -9.12
C VAL A 155 30.07 3.82 -9.49
N ALA A 156 30.04 5.12 -9.23
CA ALA A 156 31.15 6.02 -9.49
C ALA A 156 31.24 7.16 -8.46
N GLY A 157 32.23 8.04 -8.60
CA GLY A 157 32.38 9.22 -7.75
C GLY A 157 31.38 10.35 -8.04
N THR A 158 30.77 10.33 -9.22
CA THR A 158 29.83 11.36 -9.70
C THR A 158 28.63 10.74 -10.42
N ARG A 159 27.49 11.45 -10.43
CA ARG A 159 26.27 11.00 -11.13
C ARG A 159 26.53 10.80 -12.62
N ILE A 160 27.27 11.72 -13.22
CA ILE A 160 27.59 11.66 -14.65
C ILE A 160 28.43 10.41 -14.98
N ALA A 161 29.50 10.15 -14.21
CA ALA A 161 30.31 8.96 -14.40
C ALA A 161 29.50 7.67 -14.21
N ALA A 162 28.68 7.60 -13.15
CA ALA A 162 27.81 6.45 -12.90
C ALA A 162 26.83 6.22 -14.06
N ARG A 163 26.16 7.28 -14.54
CA ARG A 163 25.21 7.21 -15.66
C ARG A 163 25.87 6.75 -16.96
N VAL A 164 27.00 7.35 -17.33
CA VAL A 164 27.71 6.99 -18.56
C VAL A 164 28.18 5.53 -18.49
N VAL A 165 28.77 5.11 -17.38
CA VAL A 165 29.25 3.73 -17.23
C VAL A 165 28.11 2.72 -17.21
N ALA A 166 26.97 3.05 -16.57
CA ALA A 166 25.78 2.20 -16.61
C ALA A 166 25.28 1.97 -18.05
N ARG A 167 25.47 2.96 -18.94
CA ARG A 167 25.09 2.88 -20.35
C ARG A 167 26.11 2.17 -21.23
N THR A 168 27.39 2.37 -21.00
CA THR A 168 28.46 1.96 -21.95
C THR A 168 29.23 0.72 -21.54
N ALA A 169 29.19 0.30 -20.28
CA ALA A 169 29.92 -0.89 -19.84
C ALA A 169 29.41 -2.15 -20.58
N PRO A 170 30.18 -3.24 -20.65
CA PRO A 170 29.67 -4.50 -21.19
C PRO A 170 28.76 -5.26 -20.20
N GLY A 171 28.99 -5.11 -18.89
CA GLY A 171 28.27 -5.84 -17.86
C GLY A 171 27.00 -5.13 -17.35
N ALA A 172 26.12 -5.89 -16.70
CA ALA A 172 24.96 -5.35 -15.98
C ALA A 172 25.37 -4.63 -14.69
N LEU A 173 26.52 -4.97 -14.10
CA LEU A 173 27.08 -4.31 -12.92
C LEU A 173 28.48 -3.77 -13.24
N ALA A 174 28.77 -2.55 -12.81
CA ALA A 174 30.08 -1.93 -12.97
C ALA A 174 30.43 -1.03 -11.77
N VAL A 175 31.69 -1.08 -11.30
CA VAL A 175 32.15 -0.23 -10.20
C VAL A 175 33.41 0.50 -10.67
N VAL A 176 33.33 1.83 -10.72
CA VAL A 176 34.48 2.70 -10.98
C VAL A 176 35.19 2.94 -9.66
N PRO A 177 36.49 2.64 -9.53
CA PRO A 177 37.23 2.90 -8.31
C PRO A 177 37.31 4.41 -8.02
N PRO A 178 37.45 4.83 -6.75
CA PRO A 178 37.64 6.23 -6.39
C PRO A 178 38.78 6.89 -7.20
N GLY A 179 38.50 8.05 -7.79
CA GLY A 179 39.45 8.76 -8.67
C GLY A 179 39.49 8.25 -10.12
N GLY A 180 38.79 7.15 -10.44
CA GLY A 180 38.74 6.54 -11.77
C GLY A 180 37.76 7.19 -12.75
N ASP A 181 36.90 8.12 -12.30
CA ASP A 181 35.80 8.71 -13.08
C ASP A 181 36.25 9.24 -14.44
N ARG A 182 37.35 10.03 -14.48
CA ARG A 182 37.85 10.62 -15.73
C ARG A 182 38.27 9.56 -16.74
N THR A 183 38.93 8.49 -16.27
CA THR A 183 39.38 7.39 -17.13
C THR A 183 38.18 6.59 -17.64
N ALA A 184 37.19 6.34 -16.78
CA ALA A 184 35.96 5.64 -17.16
C ALA A 184 35.13 6.42 -18.20
N LEU A 185 35.14 7.76 -18.13
CA LEU A 185 34.45 8.62 -19.09
C LEU A 185 35.18 8.75 -20.43
N ALA A 186 36.52 8.73 -20.45
CA ALA A 186 37.32 9.16 -21.60
C ALA A 186 36.96 8.46 -22.93
N GLY A 187 36.68 7.16 -22.89
CA GLY A 187 36.35 6.36 -24.09
C GLY A 187 34.88 6.42 -24.53
N ALA A 188 33.98 6.99 -23.72
CA ALA A 188 32.57 7.07 -24.07
C ALA A 188 32.31 8.12 -25.15
N GLY A 189 31.32 7.87 -26.01
CA GLY A 189 30.87 8.82 -27.02
C GLY A 189 30.15 10.02 -26.40
N VAL A 190 30.18 11.17 -27.07
CA VAL A 190 29.49 12.40 -26.62
C VAL A 190 27.97 12.24 -26.49
N GLU A 191 27.39 11.30 -27.26
CA GLU A 191 25.98 10.89 -27.21
C GLU A 191 25.55 10.40 -25.81
N ALA A 192 26.49 9.89 -25.00
CA ALA A 192 26.18 9.37 -23.67
C ALA A 192 25.75 10.45 -22.66
N LEU A 193 25.95 11.74 -22.98
CA LEU A 193 25.58 12.88 -22.13
C LEU A 193 24.20 13.48 -22.44
N ASP A 194 23.43 12.92 -23.37
CA ASP A 194 22.12 13.44 -23.80
C ASP A 194 22.19 14.94 -24.21
N LEU A 195 23.24 15.30 -24.94
CA LEU A 195 23.46 16.68 -25.39
C LEU A 195 22.46 17.08 -26.48
N PRO A 196 22.14 18.38 -26.61
CA PRO A 196 21.37 18.90 -27.74
C PRO A 196 21.95 18.47 -29.10
N ALA A 197 21.10 18.09 -30.05
CA ALA A 197 21.52 17.51 -31.33
C ALA A 197 22.40 18.45 -32.17
N ASP A 198 22.15 19.76 -32.10
CA ASP A 198 22.96 20.81 -32.71
C ASP A 198 24.37 20.90 -32.12
N LEU A 199 24.49 20.74 -30.79
CA LEU A 199 25.77 20.68 -30.10
C LEU A 199 26.54 19.41 -30.48
N VAL A 200 25.87 18.24 -30.50
CA VAL A 200 26.47 16.98 -30.96
C VAL A 200 26.97 17.10 -32.40
N ALA A 201 26.15 17.62 -33.31
CA ALA A 201 26.53 17.82 -34.70
C ALA A 201 27.72 18.79 -34.85
N THR A 202 27.76 19.83 -34.02
CA THR A 202 28.88 20.79 -34.02
C THR A 202 30.18 20.15 -33.53
N LEU A 203 30.13 19.37 -32.44
CA LEU A 203 31.28 18.62 -31.92
C LEU A 203 31.77 17.58 -32.94
N ALA A 204 30.85 16.88 -33.61
CA ALA A 204 31.18 15.92 -34.66
C ALA A 204 31.90 16.60 -35.85
N ARG A 205 31.46 17.79 -36.28
CA ARG A 205 32.16 18.58 -37.32
C ARG A 205 33.56 19.02 -36.88
N TRP A 206 33.82 19.14 -35.58
CA TRP A 206 35.14 19.44 -35.03
C TRP A 206 36.01 18.18 -34.81
N GLY A 207 35.50 16.99 -35.17
CA GLY A 207 36.17 15.71 -34.94
C GLY A 207 36.13 15.24 -33.49
N VAL A 208 35.29 15.84 -32.65
CA VAL A 208 35.17 15.52 -31.22
C VAL A 208 33.98 14.59 -31.01
N THR A 209 34.25 13.29 -30.99
CA THR A 209 33.22 12.26 -30.83
C THR A 209 33.24 11.58 -29.46
N THR A 210 34.31 11.78 -28.66
CA THR A 210 34.48 11.17 -27.34
C THR A 210 34.47 12.20 -26.22
N LEU A 211 34.08 11.77 -25.01
CA LEU A 211 34.13 12.60 -23.81
C LEU A 211 35.57 12.95 -23.43
N GLY A 212 36.54 12.05 -23.66
CA GLY A 212 37.95 12.36 -23.48
C GLY A 212 38.41 13.49 -24.40
N GLY A 213 37.99 13.48 -25.67
CA GLY A 213 38.25 14.56 -26.63
C GLY A 213 37.63 15.88 -26.18
N LEU A 214 36.35 15.86 -25.79
CA LEU A 214 35.64 17.06 -25.29
C LEU A 214 36.28 17.61 -24.01
N ALA A 215 36.70 16.73 -23.09
CA ALA A 215 37.40 17.10 -21.88
C ALA A 215 38.82 17.63 -22.15
N GLY A 216 39.42 17.35 -23.32
CA GLY A 216 40.73 17.88 -23.71
C GLY A 216 40.70 19.30 -24.24
N LEU A 217 39.52 19.81 -24.64
CA LEU A 217 39.42 21.11 -25.30
C LEU A 217 39.70 22.30 -24.35
N PRO A 218 40.27 23.41 -24.86
CA PRO A 218 40.45 24.64 -24.08
C PRO A 218 39.10 25.25 -23.69
N ARG A 219 38.88 25.41 -22.37
CA ARG A 219 37.61 25.92 -21.82
C ARG A 219 37.23 27.32 -22.35
N ALA A 220 38.20 28.22 -22.52
CA ALA A 220 37.95 29.57 -23.03
C ALA A 220 37.44 29.55 -24.49
N GLY A 221 38.01 28.68 -25.34
CA GLY A 221 37.58 28.52 -26.72
C GLY A 221 36.17 27.92 -26.84
N LEU A 222 35.81 27.03 -25.92
CA LEU A 222 34.46 26.49 -25.81
C LEU A 222 33.44 27.54 -25.36
N ALA A 223 33.78 28.35 -24.35
CA ALA A 223 32.91 29.43 -23.88
C ALA A 223 32.60 30.43 -25.00
N ALA A 224 33.61 30.82 -25.79
CA ALA A 224 33.44 31.77 -26.87
C ALA A 224 32.58 31.25 -28.03
N ARG A 225 32.60 29.94 -28.32
CA ARG A 225 31.93 29.35 -29.50
C ARG A 225 30.59 28.69 -29.21
N LEU A 226 30.47 28.05 -28.04
CA LEU A 226 29.32 27.22 -27.66
C LEU A 226 28.63 27.75 -26.40
N GLY A 227 29.13 28.83 -25.82
CA GLY A 227 28.52 29.49 -24.67
C GLY A 227 28.39 28.57 -23.45
N PRO A 228 27.36 28.81 -22.62
CA PRO A 228 27.13 28.03 -21.40
C PRO A 228 26.90 26.53 -21.64
N ALA A 229 26.22 26.17 -22.73
CA ALA A 229 25.93 24.77 -23.06
C ALA A 229 27.22 23.97 -23.32
N GLY A 230 28.17 24.54 -24.08
CA GLY A 230 29.47 23.93 -24.31
C GLY A 230 30.32 23.81 -23.04
N LEU A 231 30.26 24.82 -22.16
CA LEU A 231 30.95 24.76 -20.86
C LEU A 231 30.38 23.67 -19.95
N ALA A 232 29.06 23.51 -19.92
CA ALA A 232 28.37 22.48 -19.17
C ALA A 232 28.72 21.07 -19.70
N ALA A 233 28.71 20.89 -21.03
CA ALA A 233 29.11 19.63 -21.66
C ALA A 233 30.57 19.26 -21.35
N HIS A 234 31.47 20.25 -21.34
CA HIS A 234 32.88 20.08 -20.99
C HIS A 234 33.13 19.77 -19.50
N ASP A 235 32.34 20.37 -18.60
CA ASP A 235 32.35 19.99 -17.18
C ASP A 235 31.80 18.58 -16.97
N ALA A 236 30.71 18.22 -17.67
CA ALA A 236 30.15 16.88 -17.66
C ALA A 236 31.13 15.82 -18.18
N ALA A 237 31.86 16.11 -19.28
CA ALA A 237 32.89 15.24 -19.82
C ALA A 237 34.07 15.00 -18.86
N ARG A 238 34.30 15.92 -17.90
CA ARG A 238 35.26 15.75 -16.80
C ARG A 238 34.68 15.06 -15.57
N GLY A 239 33.42 14.63 -15.61
CA GLY A 239 32.72 14.05 -14.48
C GLY A 239 32.42 15.08 -13.39
N ARG A 240 32.11 16.32 -13.75
CA ARG A 240 31.64 17.34 -12.78
C ARG A 240 30.12 17.44 -12.84
N ASP A 241 29.46 17.12 -11.74
CA ASP A 241 27.99 17.19 -11.65
C ASP A 241 27.48 18.64 -11.73
N GLY A 242 26.38 18.84 -12.47
CA GLY A 242 25.83 20.17 -12.79
C GLY A 242 24.91 20.80 -11.75
N GLY A 243 24.92 20.35 -10.49
CA GLY A 243 24.04 20.88 -9.44
C GLY A 243 24.00 20.01 -8.19
N PRO A 244 23.19 20.34 -7.16
CA PRO A 244 23.03 19.49 -5.99
C PRO A 244 22.29 18.19 -6.32
N PHE A 245 22.43 17.19 -5.45
CA PHE A 245 21.59 15.99 -5.45
C PHE A 245 20.19 16.36 -4.94
N ARG A 246 19.13 16.02 -5.68
CA ARG A 246 17.73 16.32 -5.36
C ARG A 246 17.00 15.04 -4.95
N PRO A 247 16.83 14.78 -3.64
CA PRO A 247 16.10 13.61 -3.18
C PRO A 247 14.66 13.62 -3.69
N TRP A 248 14.24 12.51 -4.28
CA TRP A 248 12.88 12.21 -4.63
C TRP A 248 12.09 11.84 -3.37
N SER A 249 10.88 12.37 -3.26
CA SER A 249 9.94 12.03 -2.19
C SER A 249 8.81 11.21 -2.81
N PRO A 250 8.51 10.01 -2.29
CA PRO A 250 7.41 9.19 -2.78
C PRO A 250 6.07 9.94 -2.74
N PRO A 251 5.21 9.76 -3.74
CA PRO A 251 3.82 10.17 -3.63
C PRO A 251 3.13 9.40 -2.48
N PRO A 252 2.05 9.96 -1.90
CA PRO A 252 1.37 9.36 -0.75
C PRO A 252 0.56 8.10 -1.10
N PHE A 253 0.33 7.82 -2.37
CA PHE A 253 -0.43 6.67 -2.86
C PHE A 253 0.41 5.82 -3.83
N TRP A 254 0.10 4.53 -3.88
CA TRP A 254 0.82 3.54 -4.68
C TRP A 254 -0.08 3.05 -5.80
N GLU A 255 0.26 3.36 -7.06
CA GLU A 255 -0.62 3.06 -8.20
C GLU A 255 0.03 2.13 -9.22
N GLU A 256 -0.70 1.06 -9.59
CA GLU A 256 -0.41 0.19 -10.73
C GLU A 256 -1.49 0.30 -11.79
N ALA A 257 -1.07 0.42 -13.05
CA ALA A 257 -1.98 0.52 -14.18
C ALA A 257 -1.60 -0.46 -15.30
N GLN A 258 -2.58 -0.79 -16.12
CA GLN A 258 -2.41 -1.59 -17.33
C GLN A 258 -3.45 -1.20 -18.38
N GLY A 259 -2.97 -0.92 -19.59
CA GLY A 259 -3.84 -0.76 -20.75
C GLY A 259 -4.27 -2.11 -21.32
N LEU A 260 -5.45 -2.14 -21.93
CA LEU A 260 -5.95 -3.32 -22.64
C LEU A 260 -5.93 -3.09 -24.15
N ASP A 261 -5.52 -4.12 -24.89
CA ASP A 261 -5.49 -4.11 -26.35
C ASP A 261 -6.88 -4.38 -26.97
N TRP A 262 -7.77 -5.02 -26.20
CA TRP A 262 -9.14 -5.30 -26.56
C TRP A 262 -10.07 -4.91 -25.40
N GLU A 263 -11.30 -4.58 -25.76
CA GLU A 263 -12.37 -4.32 -24.81
C GLU A 263 -12.70 -5.60 -24.04
N ILE A 264 -12.79 -5.52 -22.71
CA ILE A 264 -13.18 -6.64 -21.84
C ILE A 264 -14.52 -6.34 -21.20
N ASP A 265 -15.52 -7.16 -21.47
CA ASP A 265 -16.86 -7.12 -20.87
C ASP A 265 -17.16 -8.31 -19.93
N ASP A 266 -16.25 -9.30 -19.87
CA ASP A 266 -16.35 -10.47 -18.99
C ASP A 266 -15.62 -10.26 -17.65
N LEU A 267 -16.30 -10.64 -16.56
CA LEU A 267 -15.79 -10.49 -15.19
C LEU A 267 -14.56 -11.37 -14.93
N GLU A 268 -14.49 -12.59 -15.46
CA GLU A 268 -13.37 -13.51 -15.20
C GLU A 268 -12.10 -13.03 -15.93
N ALA A 269 -12.25 -12.60 -17.18
CA ALA A 269 -11.18 -11.97 -17.96
C ALA A 269 -10.66 -10.69 -17.27
N LEU A 270 -11.55 -9.81 -16.82
CA LEU A 270 -11.17 -8.59 -16.09
C LEU A 270 -10.45 -8.92 -14.77
N THR A 271 -10.95 -9.93 -14.04
CA THR A 271 -10.35 -10.40 -12.78
C THR A 271 -8.97 -11.02 -12.99
N ALA A 272 -8.70 -11.63 -14.15
CA ALA A 272 -7.37 -12.13 -14.49
C ALA A 272 -6.37 -10.99 -14.71
N VAL A 273 -6.75 -9.96 -15.48
CA VAL A 273 -5.92 -8.75 -15.68
C VAL A 273 -5.64 -8.05 -14.35
N LEU A 274 -6.69 -7.81 -13.55
CA LEU A 274 -6.56 -7.19 -12.23
C LEU A 274 -5.67 -8.04 -11.31
N GLY A 275 -5.70 -9.36 -11.43
CA GLY A 275 -4.76 -10.26 -10.73
C GLY A 275 -3.30 -9.88 -10.99
N SER A 276 -2.91 -9.71 -12.25
CA SER A 276 -1.55 -9.29 -12.61
C SER A 276 -1.20 -7.89 -12.10
N VAL A 277 -2.14 -6.94 -12.14
CA VAL A 277 -1.97 -5.59 -11.58
C VAL A 277 -1.73 -5.65 -10.07
N LEU A 278 -2.53 -6.43 -9.34
CA LEU A 278 -2.44 -6.62 -7.90
C LEU A 278 -1.17 -7.36 -7.48
N GLU A 279 -0.68 -8.31 -8.27
CA GLU A 279 0.62 -8.96 -8.03
C GLU A 279 1.78 -7.97 -8.12
N ARG A 280 1.80 -7.11 -9.14
CA ARG A 280 2.81 -6.05 -9.26
C ARG A 280 2.74 -5.05 -8.10
N LEU A 281 1.53 -4.68 -7.72
CA LEU A 281 1.28 -3.76 -6.62
C LEU A 281 1.79 -4.36 -5.30
N ALA A 282 1.45 -5.62 -5.03
CA ALA A 282 1.95 -6.34 -3.86
C ALA A 282 3.48 -6.47 -3.82
N ALA A 283 4.13 -6.69 -4.96
CA ALA A 283 5.59 -6.73 -5.04
C ALA A 283 6.24 -5.37 -4.69
N ARG A 284 5.64 -4.26 -5.12
CA ARG A 284 6.07 -2.90 -4.74
C ARG A 284 5.87 -2.64 -3.26
N LEU A 285 4.67 -2.90 -2.74
CA LEU A 285 4.35 -2.75 -1.31
C LEU A 285 5.30 -3.59 -0.44
N ALA A 286 5.62 -4.82 -0.86
CA ALA A 286 6.57 -5.69 -0.17
C ALA A 286 8.00 -5.13 -0.17
N THR A 287 8.44 -4.57 -1.29
CA THR A 287 9.78 -3.95 -1.42
C THR A 287 9.91 -2.71 -0.53
N ALA A 288 8.82 -1.96 -0.39
CA ALA A 288 8.76 -0.75 0.42
C ALA A 288 8.38 -0.98 1.90
N HIS A 289 8.13 -2.23 2.29
CA HIS A 289 7.69 -2.61 3.63
C HIS A 289 6.44 -1.84 4.09
N VAL A 290 5.43 -1.78 3.23
CA VAL A 290 4.10 -1.20 3.50
C VAL A 290 2.98 -2.19 3.15
N TRP A 291 1.76 -1.91 3.64
CA TRP A 291 0.58 -2.74 3.46
C TRP A 291 -0.58 -1.89 2.94
N ALA A 292 -1.47 -2.48 2.15
CA ALA A 292 -2.67 -1.79 1.68
C ALA A 292 -3.72 -1.76 2.79
N GLU A 293 -4.25 -0.57 3.12
CA GLU A 293 -5.41 -0.37 4.01
C GLU A 293 -6.70 -0.21 3.20
N ALA A 294 -6.61 0.42 2.03
CA ALA A 294 -7.72 0.55 1.09
C ALA A 294 -7.21 0.46 -0.35
N LEU A 295 -8.09 0.02 -1.25
CA LEU A 295 -7.89 0.00 -2.70
C LEU A 295 -8.83 1.01 -3.36
N ASP A 296 -8.30 1.79 -4.28
CA ASP A 296 -9.04 2.64 -5.19
C ASP A 296 -8.89 2.05 -6.61
N LEU A 297 -9.95 1.46 -7.14
CA LEU A 297 -10.00 0.87 -8.47
C LEU A 297 -10.57 1.90 -9.45
N GLY A 298 -9.86 2.16 -10.55
CA GLY A 298 -10.34 2.93 -11.67
C GLY A 298 -10.32 2.11 -12.96
N LEU A 299 -11.46 1.96 -13.61
CA LEU A 299 -11.61 1.27 -14.89
C LEU A 299 -11.94 2.31 -15.98
N GLU A 300 -11.15 2.34 -17.04
CA GLU A 300 -11.46 3.10 -18.25
C GLU A 300 -12.42 2.30 -19.11
N LEU A 301 -13.54 2.91 -19.51
CA LEU A 301 -14.56 2.26 -20.32
C LEU A 301 -14.39 2.63 -21.80
N ALA A 302 -14.86 1.76 -22.69
CA ALA A 302 -14.88 1.99 -24.14
C ALA A 302 -15.67 3.25 -24.54
N THR A 303 -16.60 3.69 -23.68
CA THR A 303 -17.36 4.94 -23.84
C THR A 303 -16.53 6.20 -23.56
N GLY A 304 -15.32 6.06 -23.04
CA GLY A 304 -14.47 7.14 -22.53
C GLY A 304 -14.78 7.57 -21.09
N ALA A 305 -15.81 7.00 -20.47
CA ALA A 305 -16.11 7.24 -19.06
C ALA A 305 -15.18 6.42 -18.15
N ARG A 306 -15.12 6.79 -16.86
CA ARG A 306 -14.38 6.06 -15.83
C ARG A 306 -15.35 5.45 -14.82
N HIS A 307 -15.14 4.18 -14.47
CA HIS A 307 -15.84 3.50 -13.39
C HIS A 307 -14.89 3.36 -12.20
N GLU A 308 -15.26 3.96 -11.06
CA GLU A 308 -14.40 4.04 -9.88
C GLU A 308 -15.03 3.33 -8.69
N ARG A 309 -14.21 2.59 -7.93
CA ARG A 309 -14.62 1.82 -6.74
C ARG A 309 -13.59 1.99 -5.63
N GLY A 310 -14.07 2.22 -4.41
CA GLY A 310 -13.24 2.23 -3.20
C GLY A 310 -13.52 0.99 -2.35
N ILE A 311 -12.49 0.22 -2.02
CA ILE A 311 -12.59 -1.01 -1.23
C ILE A 311 -11.75 -0.82 0.04
N VAL A 312 -12.41 -0.64 1.17
CA VAL A 312 -11.74 -0.58 2.48
C VAL A 312 -11.47 -2.01 2.96
N LEU A 313 -10.22 -2.27 3.35
CA LEU A 313 -9.81 -3.59 3.80
C LEU A 313 -10.05 -3.70 5.31
N ALA A 314 -10.65 -4.82 5.75
CA ALA A 314 -10.86 -5.08 7.17
C ALA A 314 -9.55 -5.17 7.97
N HIS A 315 -8.44 -5.47 7.30
CA HIS A 315 -7.10 -5.47 7.87
C HIS A 315 -6.07 -5.13 6.79
N PRO A 316 -5.00 -4.36 7.12
CA PRO A 316 -3.95 -4.06 6.16
C PRO A 316 -3.30 -5.33 5.59
N THR A 317 -3.33 -5.50 4.27
CA THR A 317 -2.79 -6.68 3.61
C THR A 317 -1.98 -6.35 2.38
N ARG A 318 -1.12 -7.28 1.98
CA ARG A 318 -0.38 -7.26 0.70
C ARG A 318 -0.45 -8.61 0.00
N GLU A 319 -1.42 -9.46 0.37
CA GLU A 319 -1.63 -10.79 -0.21
C GLU A 319 -2.42 -10.68 -1.53
N PRO A 320 -1.81 -10.94 -2.71
CA PRO A 320 -2.47 -10.74 -3.99
C PRO A 320 -3.77 -11.54 -4.14
N ALA A 321 -3.79 -12.77 -3.64
CA ALA A 321 -4.96 -13.64 -3.72
C ALA A 321 -6.17 -13.08 -2.95
N LEU A 322 -5.94 -12.50 -1.77
CA LEU A 322 -6.99 -11.87 -0.96
C LEU A 322 -7.49 -10.60 -1.65
N LEU A 323 -6.58 -9.72 -2.10
CA LEU A 323 -6.94 -8.50 -2.82
C LEU A 323 -7.76 -8.81 -4.07
N ARG A 324 -7.36 -9.82 -4.85
CA ARG A 324 -8.07 -10.26 -6.06
C ARG A 324 -9.47 -10.77 -5.74
N MET A 325 -9.62 -11.56 -4.67
CA MET A 325 -10.92 -12.06 -4.23
C MET A 325 -11.86 -10.90 -3.85
N LEU A 326 -11.38 -9.91 -3.11
CA LEU A 326 -12.15 -8.74 -2.69
C LEU A 326 -12.58 -7.87 -3.89
N VAL A 327 -11.65 -7.60 -4.81
CA VAL A 327 -11.94 -6.83 -6.04
C VAL A 327 -12.96 -7.56 -6.92
N ARG A 328 -12.80 -8.88 -7.11
CA ARG A 328 -13.78 -9.69 -7.86
C ARG A 328 -15.17 -9.62 -7.22
N HIS A 329 -15.25 -9.71 -5.88
CA HIS A 329 -16.51 -9.65 -5.16
C HIS A 329 -17.19 -8.27 -5.32
N ASP A 330 -16.44 -7.17 -5.15
CA ASP A 330 -17.01 -5.82 -5.34
C ASP A 330 -17.51 -5.60 -6.77
N LEU A 331 -16.76 -6.04 -7.79
CA LEU A 331 -17.17 -5.94 -9.20
C LEU A 331 -18.35 -6.83 -9.57
N ALA A 332 -18.53 -7.98 -8.89
CA ALA A 332 -19.71 -8.83 -9.09
C ALA A 332 -20.99 -8.15 -8.59
N VAL A 333 -20.89 -7.38 -7.49
CA VAL A 333 -22.01 -6.60 -6.93
C VAL A 333 -22.22 -5.31 -7.72
N HIS A 334 -21.13 -4.69 -8.20
CA HIS A 334 -21.12 -3.41 -8.90
C HIS A 334 -20.43 -3.52 -10.26
N PRO A 335 -21.06 -4.16 -11.26
CA PRO A 335 -20.44 -4.35 -12.57
C PRO A 335 -20.23 -3.01 -13.31
N PRO A 336 -19.17 -2.90 -14.14
CA PRO A 336 -18.97 -1.72 -14.97
C PRO A 336 -20.09 -1.59 -16.01
N ALA A 337 -20.44 -0.35 -16.36
CA ALA A 337 -21.56 -0.06 -17.27
C ALA A 337 -21.26 -0.33 -18.75
N ALA A 338 -19.99 -0.56 -19.10
CA ALA A 338 -19.53 -0.85 -20.45
C ALA A 338 -18.24 -1.67 -20.41
N ALA A 339 -17.78 -2.12 -21.57
CA ALA A 339 -16.51 -2.85 -21.68
C ALA A 339 -15.31 -1.97 -21.29
N VAL A 340 -14.30 -2.61 -20.71
CA VAL A 340 -13.12 -1.97 -20.11
C VAL A 340 -11.95 -1.96 -21.10
N THR A 341 -11.26 -0.83 -21.22
CA THR A 341 -10.10 -0.60 -22.10
C THR A 341 -8.80 -0.31 -21.34
N GLY A 342 -8.89 -0.13 -20.02
CA GLY A 342 -7.76 0.15 -19.15
C GLY A 342 -8.13 -0.04 -17.68
N VAL A 343 -7.15 -0.43 -16.88
CA VAL A 343 -7.31 -0.65 -15.44
C VAL A 343 -6.22 0.08 -14.67
N ALA A 344 -6.59 0.69 -13.55
CA ALA A 344 -5.69 1.29 -12.58
C ALA A 344 -6.13 0.91 -11.16
N VAL A 345 -5.18 0.51 -10.32
CA VAL A 345 -5.40 0.20 -8.91
C VAL A 345 -4.43 1.03 -8.09
N SER A 346 -5.00 1.93 -7.29
CA SER A 346 -4.30 2.72 -6.30
C SER A 346 -4.49 2.15 -4.91
N VAL A 347 -3.47 2.28 -4.06
CA VAL A 347 -3.49 1.82 -2.66
C VAL A 347 -3.22 2.99 -1.73
N ARG A 348 -4.07 3.09 -0.71
CA ARG A 348 -3.72 3.80 0.53
C ARG A 348 -2.85 2.89 1.38
N ALA A 349 -1.57 3.21 1.46
CA ALA A 349 -0.58 2.37 2.12
C ALA A 349 -0.37 2.82 3.56
N VAL A 350 -0.33 1.85 4.48
CA VAL A 350 0.05 2.04 5.87
C VAL A 350 1.31 1.25 6.16
N ARG A 351 2.13 1.75 7.10
CA ARG A 351 3.17 0.91 7.70
C ARG A 351 2.47 0.03 8.70
N ALA A 352 2.57 -1.30 8.56
CA ALA A 352 2.07 -2.17 9.60
C ALA A 352 2.90 -1.91 10.85
N GLU A 353 2.24 -1.48 11.92
CA GLU A 353 2.77 -1.68 13.25
C GLU A 353 2.82 -3.19 13.43
N ALA A 354 4.04 -3.74 13.49
CA ALA A 354 4.19 -5.12 13.95
C ALA A 354 3.60 -5.11 15.35
N GLY A 355 2.37 -5.64 15.49
CA GLY A 355 1.71 -5.76 16.77
C GLY A 355 2.66 -6.54 17.67
N GLN A 356 3.36 -5.81 18.53
CA GLN A 356 4.26 -6.41 19.48
C GLN A 356 3.33 -6.93 20.58
N GLY A 357 2.77 -8.13 20.36
CA GLY A 357 1.93 -8.77 21.37
C GLY A 357 2.64 -8.71 22.71
N GLY A 358 1.89 -8.37 23.77
CA GLY A 358 2.47 -8.25 25.10
C GLY A 358 3.27 -9.51 25.45
N LEU A 359 4.46 -9.35 26.03
CA LEU A 359 5.37 -10.45 26.41
C LEU A 359 4.67 -11.52 27.27
N TRP A 360 3.59 -11.14 27.94
CA TRP A 360 2.80 -11.94 28.89
C TRP A 360 1.36 -12.16 28.43
N SER A 361 1.01 -11.72 27.22
CA SER A 361 -0.33 -11.89 26.67
C SER A 361 -0.35 -13.15 25.80
N PRO A 362 -1.46 -13.92 25.78
CA PRO A 362 -1.62 -14.98 24.82
C PRO A 362 -1.44 -14.40 23.41
N PRO A 363 -0.77 -15.10 22.48
CA PRO A 363 -0.59 -14.61 21.13
C PRO A 363 -1.97 -14.35 20.52
N ALA A 364 -2.26 -13.07 20.24
CA ALA A 364 -3.46 -12.72 19.51
C ALA A 364 -3.38 -13.38 18.12
N PRO A 365 -4.48 -13.94 17.60
CA PRO A 365 -4.49 -14.44 16.23
C PRO A 365 -4.09 -13.29 15.28
N PRO A 366 -3.36 -13.58 14.19
CA PRO A 366 -3.03 -12.56 13.20
C PRO A 366 -4.30 -11.82 12.77
N GLY A 367 -4.26 -10.49 12.62
CA GLY A 367 -5.44 -9.70 12.26
C GLY A 367 -6.15 -10.20 10.99
N ARG A 368 -5.40 -10.81 10.07
CA ARG A 368 -5.89 -11.56 8.90
C ARG A 368 -6.85 -12.69 9.26
N ASP A 369 -6.50 -13.54 10.23
CA ASP A 369 -7.27 -14.74 10.57
C ASP A 369 -8.56 -14.34 11.30
N LEU A 370 -8.50 -13.28 12.10
CA LEU A 370 -9.67 -12.67 12.72
C LEU A 370 -10.60 -12.06 11.66
N ALA A 371 -10.08 -11.28 10.71
CA ALA A 371 -10.88 -10.71 9.62
C ALA A 371 -11.53 -11.80 8.75
N ALA A 372 -10.78 -12.86 8.41
CA ALA A 372 -11.32 -14.02 7.67
C ALA A 372 -12.38 -14.79 8.48
N LEU A 373 -12.22 -14.87 9.80
CA LEU A 373 -13.23 -15.45 10.69
C LEU A 373 -14.49 -14.58 10.72
N VAL A 374 -14.35 -13.26 10.93
CA VAL A 374 -15.46 -12.30 10.92
C VAL A 374 -16.24 -12.40 9.61
N ALA A 375 -15.56 -12.35 8.45
CA ALA A 375 -16.22 -12.45 7.15
C ALA A 375 -16.99 -13.78 6.97
N ARG A 376 -16.42 -14.91 7.41
CA ARG A 376 -17.11 -16.21 7.37
C ARG A 376 -18.32 -16.25 8.30
N LEU A 377 -18.21 -15.67 9.49
CA LEU A 377 -19.32 -15.58 10.44
C LEU A 377 -20.41 -14.67 9.88
N THR A 378 -20.08 -13.52 9.29
CA THR A 378 -21.03 -12.62 8.62
C THR A 378 -21.82 -13.36 7.54
N ALA A 379 -21.13 -14.17 6.72
CA ALA A 379 -21.79 -14.98 5.69
C ALA A 379 -22.72 -16.07 6.28
N LEU A 380 -22.42 -16.58 7.48
CA LEU A 380 -23.19 -17.63 8.13
C LEU A 380 -24.42 -17.10 8.89
N VAL A 381 -24.24 -16.03 9.68
CA VAL A 381 -25.27 -15.51 10.59
C VAL A 381 -25.98 -14.27 10.04
N GLY A 382 -25.48 -13.64 8.98
CA GLY A 382 -25.96 -12.37 8.45
C GLY A 382 -25.28 -11.16 9.14
N GLY A 383 -25.21 -10.03 8.43
CA GLY A 383 -24.52 -8.81 8.89
C GLY A 383 -25.04 -8.26 10.22
N ASP A 384 -26.35 -8.34 10.45
CA ASP A 384 -27.00 -7.79 11.64
C ASP A 384 -26.86 -8.65 12.89
N ASN A 385 -26.30 -9.86 12.76
CA ASN A 385 -26.16 -10.83 13.85
C ASN A 385 -24.71 -11.05 14.30
N LEU A 386 -23.77 -10.24 13.80
CA LEU A 386 -22.36 -10.31 14.17
C LEU A 386 -21.86 -8.95 14.69
N GLY A 387 -21.38 -8.92 15.93
CA GLY A 387 -20.89 -7.69 16.55
C GLY A 387 -20.36 -7.87 17.97
N SER A 388 -20.06 -6.74 18.61
CA SER A 388 -19.77 -6.65 20.04
C SER A 388 -20.98 -6.12 20.79
N PRO A 389 -21.30 -6.63 22.00
CA PRO A 389 -22.31 -6.02 22.85
C PRO A 389 -21.80 -4.67 23.37
N ALA A 390 -22.61 -3.62 23.21
CA ALA A 390 -22.38 -2.31 23.82
C ALA A 390 -23.54 -2.00 24.76
N LEU A 391 -23.22 -1.49 25.96
CA LEU A 391 -24.24 -0.97 26.87
C LEU A 391 -24.87 0.27 26.25
N GLY A 392 -26.19 0.29 26.16
CA GLY A 392 -26.92 1.51 25.81
C GLY A 392 -26.73 2.57 26.89
N ASP A 393 -26.80 3.84 26.51
CA ASP A 393 -26.90 4.95 27.46
C ASP A 393 -28.35 5.01 27.99
N SER A 394 -28.69 4.02 28.82
CA SER A 394 -30.01 3.86 29.40
C SER A 394 -29.89 3.28 30.80
N HIS A 395 -30.80 3.67 31.70
CA HIS A 395 -30.94 2.98 32.99
C HIS A 395 -31.82 1.72 32.89
N ARG A 396 -32.16 1.27 31.67
CA ARG A 396 -32.88 0.01 31.48
C ARG A 396 -31.94 -1.18 31.75
N PRO A 397 -32.31 -2.10 32.66
CA PRO A 397 -31.61 -3.36 32.81
C PRO A 397 -31.57 -4.09 31.47
N ASP A 398 -30.38 -4.60 31.12
CA ASP A 398 -30.16 -5.38 29.89
C ASP A 398 -30.34 -4.60 28.58
N ASP A 399 -30.26 -3.26 28.61
CA ASP A 399 -30.19 -2.46 27.38
C ASP A 399 -28.81 -2.61 26.73
N VAL A 400 -28.75 -3.54 25.79
CA VAL A 400 -27.54 -3.89 25.05
C VAL A 400 -27.83 -3.79 23.57
N ALA A 401 -27.03 -2.98 22.87
CA ALA A 401 -27.02 -2.92 21.42
C ALA A 401 -25.90 -3.80 20.87
N LEU A 402 -26.14 -4.43 19.72
CA LEU A 402 -25.08 -5.06 18.96
C LEU A 402 -24.43 -4.00 18.07
N VAL A 403 -23.16 -3.68 18.33
CA VAL A 403 -22.37 -2.77 17.50
C VAL A 403 -21.40 -3.56 16.63
N PRO A 404 -20.91 -3.02 15.50
CA PRO A 404 -19.90 -3.69 14.69
C PRO A 404 -18.71 -4.14 15.54
N PHE A 405 -18.27 -5.39 15.35
CA PHE A 405 -17.17 -5.95 16.13
C PHE A 405 -15.88 -5.19 15.87
N ALA A 406 -15.27 -4.66 16.93
CA ALA A 406 -13.93 -4.09 16.93
C ALA A 406 -13.09 -4.86 17.96
N PRO A 407 -11.87 -5.32 17.61
CA PRO A 407 -10.99 -5.97 18.56
C PRO A 407 -10.65 -4.99 19.70
N PRO A 408 -10.60 -5.46 20.96
CA PRO A 408 -10.18 -4.62 22.08
C PRO A 408 -8.77 -4.08 21.83
N GLY A 409 -8.56 -2.79 22.11
CA GLY A 409 -7.22 -2.20 22.09
C GLY A 409 -6.34 -2.73 23.23
N ASP A 410 -5.08 -2.31 23.25
CA ASP A 410 -4.11 -2.69 24.30
C ASP A 410 -4.38 -2.02 25.67
N ASP A 411 -5.52 -1.34 25.82
CA ASP A 411 -5.87 -0.70 27.08
C ASP A 411 -6.04 -1.76 28.18
N PRO A 412 -5.35 -1.60 29.32
CA PRO A 412 -5.53 -2.52 30.42
C PRO A 412 -7.01 -2.49 30.85
N PRO A 413 -7.61 -3.66 31.14
CA PRO A 413 -8.96 -3.69 31.66
C PRO A 413 -9.04 -2.77 32.89
N PRO A 414 -10.14 -2.02 33.07
CA PRO A 414 -10.31 -1.17 34.24
C PRO A 414 -10.07 -2.01 35.49
N ALA A 415 -9.24 -1.48 36.39
CA ALA A 415 -8.88 -2.18 37.61
C ALA A 415 -10.15 -2.52 38.40
N THR A 416 -10.47 -3.81 38.49
CA THR A 416 -11.51 -4.28 39.40
C THR A 416 -10.98 -4.08 40.82
N VAL A 417 -11.58 -3.14 41.55
CA VAL A 417 -11.35 -3.02 42.99
C VAL A 417 -11.94 -4.28 43.62
N PRO A 418 -11.16 -5.11 44.33
CA PRO A 418 -11.72 -6.23 45.08
C PRO A 418 -12.68 -5.65 46.11
N ASP A 419 -13.95 -5.98 46.00
CA ASP A 419 -14.94 -5.68 47.04
C ASP A 419 -14.81 -6.82 48.06
N ASP A 420 -14.15 -6.55 49.19
CA ASP A 420 -13.86 -7.54 50.24
C ASP A 420 -15.09 -7.85 51.13
N ASP A 421 -16.20 -7.14 50.94
CA ASP A 421 -17.45 -7.40 51.66
C ASP A 421 -18.31 -8.45 50.93
N PRO A 422 -18.81 -9.50 51.62
CA PRO A 422 -19.73 -10.46 51.04
C PRO A 422 -21.09 -9.78 50.76
N ALA A 423 -21.25 -9.26 49.54
CA ALA A 423 -22.52 -8.73 49.05
C ALA A 423 -23.43 -9.88 48.56
N PRO A 424 -24.75 -9.81 48.79
CA PRO A 424 -25.69 -10.78 48.23
C PRO A 424 -25.66 -10.71 46.70
N ALA A 425 -25.42 -11.84 46.05
CA ALA A 425 -25.31 -11.91 44.59
C ALA A 425 -26.68 -12.25 43.97
N LEU A 426 -27.18 -11.40 43.07
CA LEU A 426 -28.42 -11.69 42.35
C LEU A 426 -28.14 -12.57 41.13
N ARG A 427 -28.50 -13.86 41.19
CA ARG A 427 -28.50 -14.75 40.02
C ARG A 427 -29.68 -14.42 39.12
N ARG A 428 -29.43 -13.63 38.06
CA ARG A 428 -30.47 -13.20 37.11
C ARG A 428 -30.91 -14.35 36.20
N LEU A 429 -32.21 -14.42 35.92
CA LEU A 429 -32.82 -15.37 35.00
C LEU A 429 -32.90 -14.74 33.61
N ARG A 430 -32.33 -15.42 32.60
CA ARG A 430 -32.32 -14.97 31.19
C ARG A 430 -32.88 -16.06 30.26
N PRO A 431 -34.05 -15.86 29.63
CA PRO A 431 -34.99 -14.74 29.83
C PRO A 431 -35.65 -14.75 31.23
N PRO A 432 -36.16 -13.62 31.72
CA PRO A 432 -36.90 -13.57 32.99
C PRO A 432 -38.15 -14.46 32.92
N CYS A 433 -38.49 -15.11 34.03
CA CYS A 433 -39.54 -16.13 34.05
C CYS A 433 -40.92 -15.50 34.33
N PRO A 434 -41.93 -15.65 33.47
CA PRO A 434 -43.28 -15.16 33.76
C PRO A 434 -43.87 -15.84 35.00
N VAL A 435 -44.40 -15.03 35.91
CA VAL A 435 -45.05 -15.51 37.15
C VAL A 435 -46.37 -14.81 37.35
N GLN A 436 -47.26 -15.45 38.11
CA GLN A 436 -48.50 -14.81 38.56
C GLN A 436 -48.31 -14.35 39.99
N VAL A 437 -48.60 -13.07 40.25
CA VAL A 437 -48.49 -12.49 41.59
C VAL A 437 -49.86 -12.04 42.04
N THR A 438 -50.28 -12.53 43.19
CA THR A 438 -51.47 -12.02 43.88
C THR A 438 -51.02 -10.87 44.77
N THR A 439 -51.59 -9.69 44.56
CA THR A 439 -51.29 -8.49 45.36
C THR A 439 -52.28 -8.33 46.52
N GLY A 440 -51.81 -7.75 47.63
CA GLY A 440 -52.65 -7.37 48.77
C GLY A 440 -53.41 -6.06 48.54
N ARG A 441 -54.12 -5.58 49.58
CA ARG A 441 -54.88 -4.31 49.52
C ARG A 441 -54.02 -3.08 49.22
N ASP A 442 -52.73 -3.13 49.55
CA ASP A 442 -51.77 -2.04 49.35
C ASP A 442 -50.94 -2.23 48.07
N GLU A 443 -51.42 -3.03 47.11
CA GLU A 443 -50.74 -3.38 45.84
C GLU A 443 -49.39 -4.10 46.00
N ARG A 444 -49.03 -4.50 47.22
CA ARG A 444 -47.82 -5.26 47.53
C ARG A 444 -47.95 -6.75 47.16
N PRO A 445 -46.89 -7.42 46.69
CA PRO A 445 -46.90 -8.87 46.46
C PRO A 445 -47.25 -9.66 47.73
N ALA A 446 -48.28 -10.51 47.66
CA ALA A 446 -48.72 -11.35 48.79
C ALA A 446 -48.48 -12.85 48.53
N ALA A 447 -48.59 -13.30 47.28
CA ALA A 447 -48.26 -14.66 46.87
C ALA A 447 -47.72 -14.68 45.45
N VAL A 448 -46.77 -15.58 45.17
CA VAL A 448 -46.18 -15.78 43.84
C VAL A 448 -46.47 -17.21 43.41
N ARG A 449 -46.98 -17.37 42.19
CA ARG A 449 -47.21 -18.66 41.55
C ARG A 449 -46.37 -18.79 40.29
N ARG A 450 -45.56 -19.86 40.26
CA ARG A 450 -44.74 -20.27 39.13
C ARG A 450 -45.12 -21.70 38.73
N GLY A 451 -45.82 -21.85 37.61
CA GLY A 451 -46.42 -23.14 37.24
C GLY A 451 -47.39 -23.62 38.31
N ASP A 452 -47.21 -24.86 38.77
CA ASP A 452 -48.05 -25.49 39.81
C ASP A 452 -47.63 -25.14 41.25
N ARG A 453 -46.49 -24.47 41.42
CA ARG A 453 -45.97 -24.10 42.75
C ARG A 453 -46.40 -22.69 43.12
N ALA A 454 -47.11 -22.56 44.24
CA ALA A 454 -47.48 -21.28 44.84
C ALA A 454 -46.76 -21.13 46.19
N SER A 455 -46.09 -19.99 46.37
CA SER A 455 -45.37 -19.64 47.59
C SER A 455 -45.93 -18.33 48.16
N ARG A 456 -46.09 -18.24 49.48
CA ARG A 456 -46.54 -17.01 50.14
C ARG A 456 -45.37 -16.07 50.33
N VAL A 457 -45.58 -14.77 50.08
CA VAL A 457 -44.59 -13.73 50.37
C VAL A 457 -44.61 -13.45 51.87
N VAL A 458 -43.50 -13.72 52.55
CA VAL A 458 -43.34 -13.48 54.00
C VAL A 458 -43.09 -12.00 54.25
N THR A 459 -42.19 -11.41 53.48
CA THR A 459 -41.89 -9.98 53.49
C THR A 459 -41.44 -9.54 52.10
N CYS A 460 -41.66 -8.27 51.78
CA CYS A 460 -41.16 -7.67 50.55
C CYS A 460 -40.68 -6.24 50.80
N ALA A 461 -39.68 -5.82 50.03
CA ALA A 461 -39.23 -4.45 49.92
C ALA A 461 -39.46 -3.95 48.48
N GLY A 462 -39.71 -2.65 48.32
CA GLY A 462 -40.14 -2.02 47.06
C GLY A 462 -41.44 -1.22 47.21
N PRO A 463 -42.02 -0.72 46.10
CA PRO A 463 -41.52 -0.86 44.73
C PRO A 463 -40.35 0.09 44.45
N TRP A 464 -39.25 -0.43 43.89
CA TRP A 464 -38.24 0.43 43.25
C TRP A 464 -38.65 0.64 41.81
N ARG A 465 -38.99 1.87 41.47
CA ARG A 465 -39.52 2.21 40.15
C ARG A 465 -38.39 2.57 39.20
N ALA A 466 -38.40 1.99 38.01
CA ALA A 466 -37.45 2.26 36.93
C ALA A 466 -38.20 2.62 35.64
N SER A 467 -37.84 3.73 35.00
CA SER A 467 -38.39 4.18 33.70
C SER A 467 -37.41 3.98 32.53
N GLY A 468 -36.16 3.62 32.83
CA GLY A 468 -35.10 3.57 31.83
C GLY A 468 -34.54 4.95 31.50
N GLU A 469 -35.32 5.76 30.80
CA GLU A 469 -34.95 7.14 30.46
C GLU A 469 -35.49 8.11 31.51
N TRP A 470 -34.70 9.13 31.88
CA TRP A 470 -35.14 10.17 32.83
C TRP A 470 -36.19 11.11 32.23
N TRP A 471 -36.32 11.15 30.90
CA TRP A 471 -37.27 11.97 30.16
C TRP A 471 -38.54 11.22 29.71
N ASP A 472 -38.73 9.95 30.06
CA ASP A 472 -39.94 9.22 29.66
C ASP A 472 -41.15 9.68 30.49
N THR A 473 -42.11 10.34 29.83
CA THR A 473 -43.33 10.87 30.47
C THR A 473 -44.52 9.91 30.38
N ARG A 474 -44.36 8.71 29.80
CA ARG A 474 -45.47 7.75 29.58
C ARG A 474 -45.80 6.90 30.81
N GLY A 475 -44.93 6.91 31.82
CA GLY A 475 -45.07 6.16 33.07
C GLY A 475 -43.82 5.33 33.39
N TRP A 476 -43.73 4.82 34.63
CA TRP A 476 -42.65 3.91 35.02
C TRP A 476 -42.73 2.63 34.20
N TRP A 477 -41.58 2.21 33.67
CA TRP A 477 -41.47 1.00 32.85
C TRP A 477 -41.62 -0.26 33.70
N ARG A 478 -41.10 -0.24 34.94
CA ARG A 478 -41.01 -1.42 35.80
C ARG A 478 -41.01 -1.04 37.28
N ASP A 479 -41.76 -1.81 38.08
CA ASP A 479 -41.71 -1.79 39.54
C ASP A 479 -41.02 -3.06 40.03
N GLU A 480 -39.86 -2.93 40.68
CA GLU A 480 -39.11 -4.05 41.23
C GLU A 480 -39.42 -4.26 42.71
N TRP A 481 -39.44 -5.53 43.11
CA TRP A 481 -39.73 -5.96 44.48
C TRP A 481 -38.79 -7.09 44.86
N ASP A 482 -38.17 -6.99 46.03
CA ASP A 482 -37.34 -8.04 46.60
C ASP A 482 -38.21 -8.73 47.63
N ALA A 483 -38.54 -10.00 47.36
CA ALA A 483 -39.51 -10.77 48.11
C ALA A 483 -38.86 -12.00 48.72
N LEU A 484 -39.06 -12.18 50.03
CA LEU A 484 -38.74 -13.42 50.74
C LEU A 484 -39.98 -14.32 50.72
N LEU A 485 -39.83 -15.51 50.14
CA LEU A 485 -40.88 -16.52 50.08
C LEU A 485 -40.86 -17.40 51.34
N ASP A 486 -41.97 -18.07 51.63
CA ASP A 486 -42.14 -18.98 52.76
C ASP A 486 -41.27 -20.25 52.70
N ASP A 487 -40.75 -20.59 51.52
CA ASP A 487 -39.74 -21.63 51.33
C ASP A 487 -38.30 -21.15 51.57
N GLY A 488 -38.12 -19.90 52.00
CA GLY A 488 -36.81 -19.29 52.29
C GLY A 488 -36.12 -18.66 51.09
N THR A 489 -36.71 -18.73 49.89
CA THR A 489 -36.11 -18.13 48.69
C THR A 489 -36.23 -16.61 48.72
N LEU A 490 -35.10 -15.90 48.63
CA LEU A 490 -35.07 -14.46 48.39
C LEU A 490 -34.97 -14.22 46.88
N CYS A 491 -35.92 -13.48 46.31
CA CYS A 491 -35.99 -13.28 44.87
C CYS A 491 -36.41 -11.86 44.49
N ARG A 492 -36.06 -11.47 43.26
CA ARG A 492 -36.50 -10.21 42.66
C ARG A 492 -37.66 -10.44 41.71
N LEU A 493 -38.81 -9.85 42.04
CA LEU A 493 -39.98 -9.77 41.19
C LEU A 493 -40.00 -8.43 40.46
N ALA A 494 -40.50 -8.43 39.24
CA ALA A 494 -40.68 -7.24 38.45
C ALA A 494 -42.09 -7.18 37.89
N HIS A 495 -42.77 -6.09 38.13
CA HIS A 495 -44.06 -5.78 37.55
C HIS A 495 -43.85 -4.78 36.42
N GLU A 496 -44.36 -5.07 35.23
CA GLU A 496 -44.37 -4.13 34.10
C GLU A 496 -45.80 -3.58 33.93
N PRO A 497 -46.11 -2.38 34.44
CA PRO A 497 -47.50 -1.90 34.53
C PRO A 497 -48.18 -1.75 33.17
N LEU A 498 -47.43 -1.32 32.14
CA LEU A 498 -47.95 -1.15 30.78
C LEU A 498 -48.24 -2.50 30.10
N ALA A 499 -47.41 -3.51 30.34
CA ALA A 499 -47.58 -4.86 29.81
C ALA A 499 -48.49 -5.75 30.69
N ARG A 500 -48.88 -5.27 31.88
CA ARG A 500 -49.70 -5.97 32.87
C ARG A 500 -49.21 -7.38 33.19
N ARG A 501 -47.89 -7.55 33.32
CA ARG A 501 -47.26 -8.84 33.59
C ARG A 501 -46.29 -8.76 34.77
N TRP A 502 -46.17 -9.88 35.46
CA TRP A 502 -45.18 -10.09 36.51
C TRP A 502 -44.12 -11.07 36.04
N LEU A 503 -42.87 -10.76 36.36
CA LEU A 503 -41.69 -11.51 35.98
C LEU A 503 -40.87 -11.81 37.23
N LEU A 504 -40.31 -13.00 37.29
CA LEU A 504 -39.24 -13.35 38.23
C LEU A 504 -37.90 -13.07 37.54
N ASP A 505 -37.21 -12.05 38.02
CA ASP A 505 -36.01 -11.51 37.37
C ASP A 505 -34.72 -12.18 37.83
N GLY A 506 -34.68 -12.65 39.08
CA GLY A 506 -33.53 -13.32 39.65
C GLY A 506 -33.79 -13.86 41.05
N ILE A 507 -32.86 -14.67 41.53
CA ILE A 507 -32.84 -15.24 42.88
C ILE A 507 -31.53 -14.82 43.52
N TYR A 508 -31.55 -14.36 44.77
CA TYR A 508 -30.33 -14.02 45.50
C TYR A 508 -29.68 -15.30 46.02
N ASP A 509 -28.36 -15.41 45.84
CA ASP A 509 -27.52 -16.49 46.35
C ASP A 509 -26.88 -16.11 47.70
#